data_AF-A0A1A9Z0Z6-F1
#
_entry.id   AF-A0A1A9Z0Z6-F1
#
_cell.length_a   1.000
_cell.length_b   1.000
_cell.length_c   1.000
_cell.angle_alpha   90.00
_cell.angle_beta   90.00
_cell.angle_gamma   90.00
#
_symmetry.space_group_name_H-M   'P 1'
#
loop_
_entity.id
_entity.type
_entity.pdbx_description
1 polymer ?
#
loop_
_entity_poly.entity_id
_entity_poly.type
_entity_poly.pdbx_seq_one_letter_code
_entity_poly.pdbx_strand_id
1 'polypeptide(L)'
;MQFRKMESPSFWTAFMGFIQLSVKNDKFNISRNYVKKKLNYHHRTAILMPICNENVERVFAGLKATYESIMATGKIKFFDIDSYNPDICVSEQKSWIELCEETQGFNNIFYRRRHRRVKQKSGNIDDFCHADSVMSGSCLIHLVELMESNPKAGIIQSIPKTSGMNTLYARYHQFATRVYTPLFTAGMHFWQLGESHYWGHNAIIRIQPFMQNCILAPLPGKGILSGSILSHDFVEAALMRRAGWG
;
A
#
# COMPACT_ATOMS: atom_id res chain seq x y z
N MET A 1 45.96 -7.02 19.93
CA MET A 1 45.26 -5.72 19.91
C MET A 1 45.07 -5.40 18.42
N GLN A 2 43.90 -5.50 17.79
CA GLN A 2 42.76 -4.63 18.02
C GLN A 2 41.51 -5.25 17.34
N PHE A 3 40.44 -5.42 18.12
CA PHE A 3 39.11 -5.73 17.60
C PHE A 3 38.62 -4.59 16.69
N ARG A 4 38.19 -4.92 15.48
CA ARG A 4 37.15 -4.13 14.79
C ARG A 4 36.17 -5.10 14.16
N LYS A 5 35.26 -5.62 14.99
CA LYS A 5 33.99 -6.17 14.51
C LYS A 5 33.27 -5.00 13.85
N MET A 6 33.31 -4.93 12.52
CA MET A 6 32.31 -4.14 11.78
C MET A 6 30.98 -4.82 12.06
N GLU A 7 30.23 -4.28 13.01
CA GLU A 7 28.86 -4.74 13.24
C GLU A 7 28.07 -4.53 11.95
N SER A 8 27.28 -5.53 11.56
CA SER A 8 26.59 -5.54 10.28
C SER A 8 25.65 -4.32 10.19
N PRO A 9 25.44 -3.73 9.00
CA PRO A 9 24.48 -2.64 8.82
C PRO A 9 23.09 -2.96 9.41
N SER A 10 22.68 -4.23 9.33
CA SER A 10 21.45 -4.73 9.93
C SER A 10 21.41 -4.65 11.46
N PHE A 11 22.55 -4.82 12.14
CA PHE A 11 22.64 -4.64 13.59
C PHE A 11 22.40 -3.19 13.97
N TRP A 12 23.07 -2.25 13.29
CA TRP A 12 22.88 -0.82 13.53
C TRP A 12 21.46 -0.36 13.21
N THR A 13 20.84 -0.87 12.13
CA THR A 13 19.42 -0.61 11.85
C THR A 13 18.51 -1.15 12.95
N ALA A 14 18.70 -2.38 13.41
CA ALA A 14 17.90 -2.93 14.51
C ALA A 14 18.12 -2.17 15.83
N PHE A 15 19.36 -1.75 16.10
CA PHE A 15 19.71 -0.97 17.29
C PHE A 15 19.08 0.43 17.29
N MET A 16 19.16 1.16 16.18
CA MET A 16 18.46 2.44 16.04
C MET A 16 16.95 2.27 16.11
N GLY A 17 16.41 1.19 15.54
CA GLY A 17 15.00 0.83 15.70
C GLY A 17 14.60 0.57 17.14
N PHE A 18 15.47 -0.07 17.93
CA PHE A 18 15.24 -0.29 19.36
C PHE A 18 15.23 1.02 20.14
N ILE A 19 16.21 1.89 19.90
CA ILE A 19 16.27 3.23 20.51
C ILE A 19 15.02 4.01 20.13
N GLN A 20 14.65 4.00 18.86
CA GLN A 20 13.48 4.70 18.33
C GLN A 20 12.15 4.23 18.94
N LEU A 21 11.98 2.92 19.16
CA LEU A 21 10.80 2.36 19.83
C LEU A 21 10.81 2.64 21.34
N SER A 22 11.99 2.71 21.95
CA SER A 22 12.17 2.95 23.40
C SER A 22 12.05 4.43 23.76
N VAL A 23 12.55 5.31 22.90
CA VAL A 23 12.44 6.77 23.02
C VAL A 23 11.12 7.20 22.40
N LYS A 24 10.09 7.40 23.22
CA LYS A 24 8.74 7.87 22.82
C LYS A 24 8.72 9.25 22.11
N ASN A 25 9.87 9.81 21.74
CA ASN A 25 10.06 11.22 21.39
C ASN A 25 10.61 11.49 19.97
N ASP A 26 10.34 10.65 18.96
CA ASP A 26 10.71 10.97 17.57
C ASP A 26 9.68 11.85 16.84
N LYS A 27 10.17 12.83 16.07
CA LYS A 27 9.38 13.79 15.28
C LYS A 27 8.96 13.25 13.91
N PHE A 28 9.61 12.20 13.40
CA PHE A 28 9.36 11.65 12.06
C PHE A 28 8.42 10.45 12.05
N ASN A 29 8.04 9.94 13.23
CA ASN A 29 7.08 8.86 13.34
C ASN A 29 5.64 9.37 13.12
N ILE A 30 5.08 9.12 11.93
CA ILE A 30 3.71 9.53 11.53
C ILE A 30 2.65 8.99 12.51
N SER A 31 2.90 7.83 13.12
CA SER A 31 2.04 7.21 14.14
C SER A 31 1.97 8.01 15.44
N ARG A 32 2.88 8.96 15.67
CA ARG A 32 2.99 9.70 16.93
C ARG A 32 1.97 10.84 17.05
N ASN A 33 1.64 11.50 15.94
CA ASN A 33 0.59 12.52 15.88
C ASN A 33 -0.79 11.92 15.62
N TYR A 34 -0.93 10.59 15.75
CA TYR A 34 -2.23 9.94 15.70
C TYR A 34 -3.06 10.36 16.91
N VAL A 35 -3.79 11.45 16.75
CA VAL A 35 -4.97 11.73 17.55
C VAL A 35 -6.10 11.01 16.86
N LYS A 36 -6.74 10.06 17.55
CA LYS A 36 -7.95 9.39 17.05
C LYS A 36 -9.05 10.45 16.86
N LYS A 37 -9.08 11.06 15.68
CA LYS A 37 -10.11 12.02 15.27
C LYS A 37 -11.26 11.28 14.62
N LYS A 38 -12.46 11.81 14.80
CA LYS A 38 -13.63 11.35 14.03
C LYS A 38 -13.32 11.62 12.56
N LEU A 39 -13.47 10.60 11.72
CA LEU A 39 -13.24 10.74 10.28
C LEU A 39 -14.09 11.89 9.73
N ASN A 40 -13.50 12.70 8.87
CA ASN A 40 -14.26 13.71 8.17
C ASN A 40 -15.01 13.06 6.99
N TYR A 41 -16.31 12.87 7.15
CA TYR A 41 -17.17 12.28 6.13
C TYR A 41 -17.29 13.11 4.84
N HIS A 42 -16.79 14.35 4.82
CA HIS A 42 -16.69 15.14 3.58
C HIS A 42 -15.53 14.68 2.68
N HIS A 43 -14.51 14.02 3.22
CA HIS A 43 -13.44 13.46 2.40
C HIS A 43 -13.90 12.16 1.76
N ARG A 44 -13.81 12.09 0.43
CA ARG A 44 -14.05 10.86 -0.31
C ARG A 44 -12.79 10.00 -0.29
N THR A 45 -12.94 8.73 0.09
CA THR A 45 -11.89 7.72 -0.04
C THR A 45 -12.42 6.60 -0.92
N ALA A 46 -11.65 6.27 -1.95
CA ALA A 46 -11.84 5.08 -2.78
C ALA A 46 -10.76 4.05 -2.45
N ILE A 47 -11.14 2.78 -2.42
CA ILE A 47 -10.22 1.65 -2.33
C ILE A 47 -10.11 1.08 -3.73
N LEU A 48 -8.93 1.19 -4.32
CA LEU A 48 -8.64 0.66 -5.65
C LEU A 48 -8.05 -0.74 -5.51
N MET A 49 -8.63 -1.72 -6.22
CA MET A 49 -8.11 -3.08 -6.29
C MET A 49 -7.96 -3.48 -7.76
N PRO A 50 -6.77 -3.32 -8.35
CA PRO A 50 -6.52 -3.78 -9.71
C PRO A 50 -6.40 -5.31 -9.77
N ILE A 51 -6.87 -5.90 -10.87
CA ILE A 51 -6.78 -7.34 -11.15
C ILE A 51 -5.99 -7.54 -12.44
N CYS A 52 -4.88 -8.25 -12.32
CA CYS A 52 -3.84 -8.48 -13.31
C CYS A 52 -3.40 -9.96 -13.31
N ASN A 53 -4.12 -10.80 -14.04
CA ASN A 53 -3.83 -12.23 -14.22
C ASN A 53 -3.84 -13.08 -12.92
N GLU A 54 -4.44 -12.61 -11.82
CA GLU A 54 -4.63 -13.44 -10.63
C GLU A 54 -5.82 -14.41 -10.77
N ASN A 55 -5.91 -15.36 -9.84
CA ASN A 55 -7.07 -16.22 -9.70
C ASN A 55 -8.27 -15.39 -9.21
N VAL A 56 -9.29 -15.27 -10.06
CA VAL A 56 -10.51 -14.47 -9.82
C VAL A 56 -11.16 -14.82 -8.49
N GLU A 57 -11.39 -16.11 -8.21
CA GLU A 57 -12.06 -16.56 -6.98
C GLU A 57 -11.32 -16.09 -5.72
N ARG A 58 -9.99 -16.21 -5.72
CA ARG A 58 -9.14 -15.78 -4.59
C ARG A 58 -9.22 -14.27 -4.37
N VAL A 59 -9.16 -13.49 -5.45
CA VAL A 59 -9.22 -12.02 -5.37
C VAL A 59 -10.57 -11.58 -4.82
N PHE A 60 -11.67 -12.10 -5.36
CA PHE A 60 -13.01 -11.75 -4.90
C PHE A 60 -13.29 -12.22 -3.47
N ALA A 61 -12.75 -13.37 -3.04
CA ALA A 61 -12.80 -13.79 -1.64
C ALA A 61 -12.04 -12.82 -0.70
N GLY A 62 -10.86 -12.37 -1.13
CA GLY A 62 -10.08 -11.36 -0.39
C GLY A 62 -10.77 -10.00 -0.32
N LEU A 63 -11.39 -9.58 -1.42
CA LEU A 63 -12.19 -8.36 -1.50
C LEU A 63 -13.42 -8.46 -0.59
N LYS A 64 -14.13 -9.59 -0.59
CA LYS A 64 -15.26 -9.85 0.31
C LYS A 64 -14.84 -9.70 1.77
N ALA A 65 -13.78 -10.39 2.18
CA ALA A 65 -13.28 -10.32 3.55
C ALA A 65 -12.87 -8.88 3.95
N THR A 66 -12.26 -8.14 3.03
CA THR A 66 -11.90 -6.73 3.23
C THR A 66 -13.15 -5.84 3.38
N TYR A 67 -14.14 -6.03 2.50
CA TYR A 67 -15.40 -5.29 2.50
C TYR A 67 -16.20 -5.52 3.79
N GLU A 68 -16.43 -6.78 4.16
CA GLU A 68 -17.13 -7.16 5.39
C GLU A 68 -16.43 -6.59 6.63
N SER A 69 -15.08 -6.65 6.66
CA SER A 69 -14.29 -6.06 7.74
C SER A 69 -14.45 -4.54 7.85
N ILE A 70 -14.62 -3.83 6.71
CA ILE A 70 -14.93 -2.40 6.70
C ILE A 70 -16.36 -2.13 7.17
N MET A 71 -17.33 -2.89 6.67
CA MET A 71 -18.73 -2.72 7.05
C MET A 71 -18.94 -2.90 8.56
N ALA A 72 -18.22 -3.84 9.18
CA ALA A 72 -18.22 -4.04 10.63
C ALA A 72 -17.78 -2.81 11.45
N THR A 73 -17.13 -1.84 10.82
CA THR A 73 -16.68 -0.60 11.48
C THR A 73 -17.68 0.55 11.40
N GLY A 74 -18.76 0.41 10.61
CA GLY A 74 -19.76 1.45 10.39
C GLY A 74 -19.28 2.65 9.55
N LYS A 75 -18.12 2.55 8.89
CA LYS A 75 -17.54 3.60 8.03
C LYS A 75 -17.62 3.14 6.57
N ILE A 76 -18.49 3.77 5.77
CA ILE A 76 -18.70 3.41 4.36
C ILE A 76 -17.65 4.10 3.49
N LYS A 77 -17.02 3.35 2.59
CA LYS A 77 -16.06 3.82 1.59
C LYS A 77 -16.36 3.17 0.25
N PHE A 78 -15.98 3.84 -0.84
CA PHE A 78 -16.18 3.33 -2.20
C PHE A 78 -15.06 2.35 -2.55
N PHE A 79 -15.39 1.26 -3.22
CA PHE A 79 -14.45 0.28 -3.74
C PHE A 79 -14.54 0.30 -5.26
N ASP A 80 -13.41 0.52 -5.91
CA ASP A 80 -13.26 0.45 -7.35
C ASP A 80 -12.35 -0.74 -7.69
N ILE A 81 -12.92 -1.71 -8.40
CA ILE A 81 -12.19 -2.83 -8.98
C ILE A 81 -11.81 -2.44 -10.40
N ASP A 82 -10.53 -2.54 -10.76
CA ASP A 82 -10.04 -2.16 -12.08
C ASP A 82 -9.39 -3.35 -12.80
N SER A 83 -9.98 -3.80 -13.90
CA SER A 83 -9.49 -4.92 -14.71
C SER A 83 -9.25 -4.54 -16.17
N TYR A 84 -8.33 -5.25 -16.82
CA TYR A 84 -8.04 -5.08 -18.26
C TYR A 84 -8.06 -6.38 -19.07
N ASN A 85 -8.02 -7.56 -18.44
CA ASN A 85 -7.79 -8.81 -19.17
C ASN A 85 -9.10 -9.32 -19.82
N PRO A 86 -9.16 -9.43 -21.17
CA PRO A 86 -10.35 -9.90 -21.86
C PRO A 86 -10.72 -11.36 -21.57
N ASP A 87 -9.74 -12.22 -21.29
CA ASP A 87 -9.94 -13.67 -21.18
C ASP A 87 -10.65 -14.06 -19.87
N ILE A 88 -10.45 -13.28 -18.81
CA ILE A 88 -11.05 -13.52 -17.49
C ILE A 88 -12.23 -12.59 -17.16
N CYS A 89 -12.51 -11.60 -18.02
CA CYS A 89 -13.53 -10.57 -17.79
C CYS A 89 -14.92 -11.14 -17.46
N VAL A 90 -15.33 -12.23 -18.11
CA VAL A 90 -16.63 -12.87 -17.84
C VAL A 90 -16.68 -13.45 -16.43
N SER A 91 -15.59 -14.10 -16.01
CA SER A 91 -15.45 -14.63 -14.66
C SER A 91 -15.42 -13.51 -13.62
N GLU A 92 -14.70 -12.42 -13.88
CA GLU A 92 -14.64 -11.26 -12.98
C GLU A 92 -15.99 -10.58 -12.81
N GLN A 93 -16.73 -10.36 -13.90
CA GLN A 93 -18.08 -9.78 -13.85
C GLN A 93 -19.05 -10.68 -13.09
N LYS A 94 -18.99 -11.99 -13.30
CA LYS A 94 -19.79 -12.96 -12.56
C LYS A 94 -19.48 -12.88 -11.05
N SER A 95 -18.20 -12.97 -10.67
CA SER A 95 -17.79 -12.90 -9.27
C SER A 95 -18.09 -11.54 -8.63
N TRP A 96 -18.07 -10.44 -9.40
CA TRP A 96 -18.49 -9.12 -8.93
C TRP A 96 -19.99 -9.05 -8.65
N ILE A 97 -20.83 -9.61 -9.51
CA ILE A 97 -22.28 -9.70 -9.28
C ILE A 97 -22.56 -10.52 -8.02
N GLU A 98 -21.98 -11.72 -7.92
CA GLU A 98 -22.13 -12.61 -6.76
C GLU A 98 -21.70 -11.90 -5.47
N LEU A 99 -20.54 -11.23 -5.49
CA LEU A 99 -20.07 -10.42 -4.36
C LEU A 99 -21.07 -9.33 -3.98
N CYS A 100 -21.60 -8.59 -4.95
CA CYS A 100 -22.55 -7.51 -4.71
C CYS A 100 -23.89 -8.02 -4.17
N GLU A 101 -24.37 -9.17 -4.64
CA GLU A 101 -25.58 -9.81 -4.14
C GLU A 101 -25.41 -10.28 -2.68
N GLU A 102 -24.31 -10.98 -2.39
CA GLU A 102 -24.02 -11.50 -1.06
C GLU A 102 -23.81 -10.39 -0.02
N THR A 103 -23.21 -9.28 -0.43
CA THR A 103 -22.84 -8.18 0.48
C THR A 103 -23.79 -6.98 0.42
N GLN A 104 -24.82 -7.05 -0.44
CA GLN A 104 -25.69 -5.91 -0.79
C GLN A 104 -24.87 -4.67 -1.22
N GLY A 105 -23.78 -4.92 -1.94
CA GLY A 105 -22.69 -3.98 -2.18
C GLY A 105 -22.81 -3.13 -3.45
N PHE A 106 -23.89 -3.25 -4.24
CA PHE A 106 -24.01 -2.58 -5.56
C PHE A 106 -23.81 -1.06 -5.54
N ASN A 107 -24.08 -0.39 -4.41
CA ASN A 107 -23.91 1.05 -4.27
C ASN A 107 -22.47 1.46 -3.85
N ASN A 108 -21.64 0.50 -3.47
CA ASN A 108 -20.32 0.73 -2.88
C ASN A 108 -19.18 0.00 -3.60
N ILE A 109 -19.48 -1.04 -4.38
CA ILE A 109 -18.50 -1.89 -5.08
C ILE A 109 -18.70 -1.72 -6.58
N PHE A 110 -17.80 -1.00 -7.23
CA PHE A 110 -17.86 -0.73 -8.65
C PHE A 110 -16.82 -1.56 -9.40
N TYR A 111 -17.26 -2.23 -10.45
CA TYR A 111 -16.38 -2.92 -11.39
C TYR A 111 -16.14 -2.04 -12.62
N ARG A 112 -14.87 -1.78 -12.93
CA ARG A 112 -14.45 -1.02 -14.10
C ARG A 112 -13.52 -1.85 -14.96
N ARG A 113 -13.84 -1.92 -16.25
CA ARG A 113 -12.97 -2.50 -17.28
C ARG A 113 -12.31 -1.41 -18.11
N ARG A 114 -11.01 -1.54 -18.37
CA ARG A 114 -10.26 -0.69 -19.31
C ARG A 114 -10.12 -1.36 -20.68
N HIS A 115 -10.43 -0.62 -21.74
CA HIS A 115 -10.37 -1.11 -23.13
C HIS A 115 -9.00 -0.97 -23.80
N ARG A 116 -8.09 -0.14 -23.29
CA ARG A 116 -6.75 0.07 -23.87
C ARG A 116 -5.68 0.07 -22.78
N ARG A 117 -4.62 -0.71 -22.99
CA ARG A 117 -3.37 -0.63 -22.22
C ARG A 117 -2.58 0.59 -22.68
N VAL A 118 -2.96 1.77 -22.19
CA VAL A 118 -2.20 2.99 -22.49
C VAL A 118 -1.03 3.07 -21.51
N LYS A 119 0.19 2.75 -21.99
CA LYS A 119 1.47 2.84 -21.24
C LYS A 119 1.81 4.23 -20.68
N GLN A 120 0.90 5.21 -20.76
CA GLN A 120 1.18 6.63 -20.49
C GLN A 120 0.60 7.18 -19.19
N LYS A 121 -0.30 6.49 -18.47
CA LYS A 121 -0.96 7.11 -17.31
C LYS A 121 -0.46 6.67 -15.93
N SER A 122 0.10 5.46 -15.84
CA SER A 122 0.76 4.90 -14.65
C SER A 122 0.98 3.43 -14.97
N GLY A 123 1.90 3.13 -15.90
CA GLY A 123 2.09 1.77 -16.43
C GLY A 123 2.39 0.68 -15.40
N ASN A 124 2.50 1.03 -14.11
CA ASN A 124 2.89 0.14 -13.01
C ASN A 124 1.88 -0.01 -11.86
N ILE A 125 0.84 0.84 -11.70
CA ILE A 125 -0.25 0.46 -10.77
C ILE A 125 -0.86 -0.87 -11.23
N ASP A 126 -0.91 -1.07 -12.56
CA ASP A 126 -1.39 -2.30 -13.19
C ASP A 126 -0.38 -3.45 -13.08
N ASP A 127 0.92 -3.23 -13.33
CA ASP A 127 1.87 -4.35 -13.43
C ASP A 127 2.37 -4.85 -12.05
N PHE A 128 2.11 -4.14 -10.94
CA PHE A 128 2.69 -4.45 -9.61
C PHE A 128 1.69 -4.54 -8.45
N CYS A 129 0.46 -4.06 -8.61
CA CYS A 129 -0.51 -4.16 -7.53
C CYS A 129 -1.18 -5.53 -7.57
N HIS A 130 -0.46 -6.53 -7.08
CA HIS A 130 -1.00 -7.86 -6.88
C HIS A 130 -2.16 -7.80 -5.87
N ALA A 131 -3.33 -8.24 -6.28
CA ALA A 131 -4.50 -8.43 -5.39
C ALA A 131 -4.33 -9.60 -4.40
N ASP A 132 -3.09 -9.99 -4.09
CA ASP A 132 -2.72 -11.07 -3.18
C ASP A 132 -2.74 -10.65 -1.69
N SER A 133 -3.03 -9.39 -1.39
CA SER A 133 -3.12 -8.86 -0.03
C SER A 133 -4.56 -8.65 0.42
N VAL A 134 -4.89 -9.18 1.60
CA VAL A 134 -6.15 -8.88 2.31
C VAL A 134 -5.85 -7.89 3.43
N MET A 135 -6.57 -6.77 3.47
CA MET A 135 -6.42 -5.77 4.52
C MET A 135 -7.63 -5.76 5.44
N SER A 136 -7.41 -5.69 6.76
CA SER A 136 -8.52 -5.50 7.69
C SER A 136 -9.11 -4.09 7.55
N GLY A 137 -10.41 -3.95 7.78
CA GLY A 137 -11.08 -2.66 7.78
C GLY A 137 -10.49 -1.70 8.81
N SER A 138 -10.08 -2.21 9.97
CA SER A 138 -9.36 -1.44 10.99
C SER A 138 -8.04 -0.83 10.47
N CYS A 139 -7.28 -1.57 9.66
CA CYS A 139 -6.05 -1.09 9.04
C CYS A 139 -6.34 0.01 8.01
N LEU A 140 -7.32 -0.21 7.14
CA LEU A 140 -7.72 0.77 6.11
C LEU A 140 -8.29 2.05 6.72
N ILE A 141 -9.00 1.96 7.84
CA ILE A 141 -9.48 3.12 8.58
C ILE A 141 -8.33 3.84 9.24
N HIS A 142 -7.40 3.11 9.84
CA HIS A 142 -6.21 3.69 10.45
C HIS A 142 -5.37 4.47 9.42
N LEU A 143 -5.20 3.94 8.20
CA LEU A 143 -4.53 4.65 7.11
C LEU A 143 -5.24 5.97 6.74
N VAL A 144 -6.57 5.99 6.67
CA VAL A 144 -7.32 7.24 6.44
C VAL A 144 -7.15 8.21 7.60
N GLU A 145 -7.27 7.75 8.84
CA GLU A 145 -7.10 8.60 10.02
C GLU A 145 -5.68 9.20 10.08
N LEU A 146 -4.65 8.43 9.70
CA LEU A 146 -3.29 8.93 9.57
C LEU A 146 -3.15 9.98 8.45
N MET A 147 -3.77 9.75 7.29
CA MET A 147 -3.75 10.69 6.16
C MET A 147 -4.48 12.00 6.47
N GLU A 148 -5.58 11.94 7.23
CA GLU A 148 -6.29 13.13 7.70
C GLU A 148 -5.53 13.89 8.78
N SER A 149 -4.85 13.16 9.68
CA SER A 149 -4.09 13.75 10.78
C SER A 149 -2.77 14.39 10.33
N ASN A 150 -2.29 14.04 9.13
CA ASN A 150 -1.04 14.54 8.57
C ASN A 150 -1.31 15.24 7.22
N PRO A 151 -1.69 16.52 7.21
CA PRO A 151 -2.02 17.24 5.97
C PRO A 151 -0.88 17.35 4.95
N LYS A 152 0.36 17.21 5.40
CA LYS A 152 1.56 17.19 4.54
C LYS A 152 1.92 15.79 4.06
N ALA A 153 1.22 14.75 4.52
CA ALA A 153 1.45 13.39 4.07
C ALA A 153 0.91 13.21 2.65
N GLY A 154 1.76 12.73 1.74
CA GLY A 154 1.42 12.44 0.35
C GLY A 154 1.01 10.99 0.13
N ILE A 155 1.81 10.09 0.70
CA ILE A 155 1.67 8.63 0.60
C ILE A 155 1.91 8.05 1.99
N ILE A 156 1.04 7.16 2.45
CA ILE A 156 1.24 6.39 3.69
C ILE A 156 1.09 4.92 3.36
N GLN A 157 2.14 4.13 3.59
CA GLN A 157 2.13 2.70 3.34
C GLN A 157 2.04 1.89 4.63
N SER A 158 1.22 0.85 4.63
CA SER A 158 1.19 -0.13 5.71
C SER A 158 2.26 -1.21 5.52
N ILE A 159 2.72 -1.79 6.62
CA ILE A 159 3.73 -2.84 6.59
C ILE A 159 3.04 -4.19 6.37
N PRO A 160 3.34 -4.92 5.27
CA PRO A 160 2.72 -6.20 4.99
C PRO A 160 3.12 -7.24 6.05
N LYS A 161 2.22 -8.16 6.34
CA LYS A 161 2.48 -9.33 7.20
C LYS A 161 2.21 -10.58 6.41
N THR A 162 3.16 -11.50 6.39
CA THR A 162 2.98 -12.79 5.75
C THR A 162 2.04 -13.66 6.59
N SER A 163 1.09 -14.34 5.93
CA SER A 163 0.11 -15.22 6.56
C SER A 163 -0.20 -16.42 5.66
N GLY A 164 -0.78 -17.49 6.22
CA GLY A 164 -1.34 -18.60 5.43
C GLY A 164 -0.38 -19.72 5.05
N MET A 165 0.89 -19.67 5.48
CA MET A 165 1.84 -20.78 5.27
C MET A 165 1.81 -21.76 6.45
N ASN A 166 1.69 -23.07 6.15
CA ASN A 166 1.42 -24.11 7.15
C ASN A 166 2.61 -25.03 7.48
N THR A 167 3.77 -24.86 6.84
CA THR A 167 4.96 -25.66 7.18
C THR A 167 5.64 -25.14 8.44
N LEU A 168 6.32 -26.01 9.20
CA LEU A 168 7.06 -25.60 10.42
C LEU A 168 8.08 -24.49 10.12
N TYR A 169 8.83 -24.64 9.04
CA TYR A 169 9.78 -23.63 8.57
C TYR A 169 9.08 -22.29 8.27
N ALA A 170 7.95 -22.33 7.57
CA ALA A 170 7.23 -21.11 7.23
C ALA A 170 6.57 -20.43 8.44
N ARG A 171 6.06 -21.20 9.41
CA ARG A 171 5.55 -20.65 10.68
C ARG A 171 6.68 -20.03 11.53
N TYR A 172 7.85 -20.65 11.56
CA TYR A 172 9.04 -20.08 12.18
C TYR A 172 9.43 -18.75 11.50
N HIS A 173 9.47 -18.72 10.16
CA HIS A 173 9.77 -17.51 9.41
C HIS A 173 8.71 -16.41 9.61
N GLN A 174 7.41 -16.75 9.66
CA GLN A 174 6.33 -15.81 9.99
C GLN A 174 6.47 -15.23 11.41
N PHE A 175 6.85 -16.06 12.38
CA PHE A 175 7.10 -15.61 13.74
C PHE A 175 8.31 -14.65 13.78
N ALA A 176 9.43 -15.06 13.18
CA ALA A 176 10.65 -14.26 13.13
C ALA A 176 10.41 -12.89 12.47
N THR A 177 9.74 -12.86 11.32
CA THR A 177 9.36 -11.61 10.65
C THR A 177 8.42 -10.76 11.51
N ARG A 178 7.43 -11.37 12.17
CA ARG A 178 6.51 -10.62 13.04
C ARG A 178 7.20 -9.93 14.23
N VAL A 179 8.29 -10.51 14.75
CA VAL A 179 9.08 -9.93 15.84
C VAL A 179 10.12 -8.93 15.32
N TYR A 180 10.83 -9.27 14.25
CA TYR A 180 11.96 -8.48 13.75
C TYR A 180 11.53 -7.30 12.87
N THR A 181 10.48 -7.45 12.07
CA THR A 181 10.07 -6.42 11.10
C THR A 181 9.73 -5.08 11.76
N PRO A 182 8.94 -4.98 12.85
CA PRO A 182 8.67 -3.68 13.48
C PRO A 182 9.93 -2.95 13.94
N LEU A 183 10.88 -3.71 14.50
CA LEU A 183 12.16 -3.19 14.95
C LEU A 183 12.99 -2.67 13.78
N PHE A 184 13.12 -3.48 12.73
CA PHE A 184 13.89 -3.12 11.54
C PHE A 184 13.26 -1.95 10.80
N THR A 185 11.93 -1.91 10.66
CA THR A 185 11.20 -0.82 10.02
C THR A 185 11.37 0.49 10.80
N ALA A 186 11.30 0.47 12.14
CA ALA A 186 11.57 1.65 12.96
C ALA A 186 13.00 2.18 12.75
N GLY A 187 13.99 1.28 12.64
CA GLY A 187 15.37 1.63 12.34
C GLY A 187 15.54 2.21 10.94
N MET A 188 14.88 1.63 9.95
CA MET A 188 14.84 2.17 8.58
C MET A 188 14.23 3.56 8.57
N HIS A 189 13.09 3.79 9.22
CA HIS A 189 12.49 5.11 9.34
C HIS A 189 13.41 6.14 9.99
N PHE A 190 14.21 5.72 10.99
CA PHE A 190 15.22 6.57 11.60
C PHE A 190 16.26 7.05 10.58
N TRP A 191 16.84 6.13 9.80
CA TRP A 191 17.82 6.48 8.76
C TRP A 191 17.21 7.29 7.63
N GLN A 192 15.94 7.04 7.34
CA GLN A 192 15.21 7.64 6.24
C GLN A 192 14.57 9.00 6.59
N LEU A 193 14.62 9.45 7.85
CA LEU A 193 14.19 10.79 8.28
C LEU A 193 12.80 11.21 7.76
N GLY A 194 11.85 10.28 7.72
CA GLY A 194 10.50 10.50 7.21
C GLY A 194 10.30 10.17 5.72
N GLU A 195 11.31 9.62 5.03
CA GLU A 195 11.09 8.99 3.73
C GLU A 195 10.42 7.62 3.92
N SER A 196 9.35 7.39 3.17
CA SER A 196 8.68 6.09 3.12
C SER A 196 8.93 5.46 1.77
N HIS A 197 9.37 4.22 1.76
CA HIS A 197 9.36 3.42 0.55
C HIS A 197 7.90 3.14 0.17
N TYR A 198 7.54 3.49 -1.07
CA TYR A 198 6.27 3.11 -1.68
C TYR A 198 6.52 1.95 -2.66
N TRP A 199 5.76 0.87 -2.50
CA TRP A 199 5.95 -0.40 -3.23
C TRP A 199 4.73 -0.74 -4.12
N GLY A 200 3.83 0.22 -4.36
CA GLY A 200 2.69 0.02 -5.25
C GLY A 200 1.44 -0.58 -4.59
N HIS A 201 1.53 -1.09 -3.36
CA HIS A 201 0.41 -1.81 -2.70
C HIS A 201 0.26 -1.46 -1.21
N ASN A 202 -0.93 -1.75 -0.66
CA ASN A 202 -1.28 -1.56 0.76
C ASN A 202 -0.97 -0.14 1.29
N ALA A 203 -1.23 0.87 0.46
CA ALA A 203 -0.95 2.27 0.73
C ALA A 203 -2.18 3.16 0.49
N ILE A 204 -2.19 4.33 1.13
CA ILE A 204 -3.14 5.41 0.87
C ILE A 204 -2.40 6.60 0.26
N ILE A 205 -2.98 7.16 -0.80
CA ILE A 205 -2.37 8.23 -1.61
C ILE A 205 -3.31 9.42 -1.66
N ARG A 206 -2.76 10.63 -1.54
CA ARG A 206 -3.51 11.86 -1.76
C ARG A 206 -3.59 12.18 -3.26
N ILE A 207 -4.79 12.06 -3.81
CA ILE A 207 -5.01 12.10 -5.27
C ILE A 207 -4.53 13.41 -5.92
N GLN A 208 -4.91 14.57 -5.39
CA GLN A 208 -4.58 15.86 -6.00
C GLN A 208 -3.07 16.09 -6.21
N PRO A 209 -2.21 16.02 -5.17
CA PRO A 209 -0.77 16.18 -5.37
C PRO A 209 -0.14 15.05 -6.18
N PHE A 210 -0.64 13.81 -6.06
CA PHE A 210 -0.17 12.71 -6.88
C PHE A 210 -0.41 13.00 -8.37
N MET A 211 -1.62 13.42 -8.75
CA MET A 211 -1.96 13.82 -10.11
C MET A 211 -1.15 15.02 -10.61
N GLN A 212 -0.75 15.94 -9.75
CA GLN A 212 0.03 17.12 -10.15
C GLN A 212 1.52 16.81 -10.38
N ASN A 213 2.08 15.85 -9.64
CA ASN A 213 3.53 15.67 -9.55
C ASN A 213 4.01 14.32 -10.09
N CYS A 214 3.14 13.31 -10.17
CA CYS A 214 3.49 11.92 -10.48
C CYS A 214 3.07 11.46 -11.88
N ILE A 215 2.57 12.36 -12.74
CA ILE A 215 2.32 12.03 -14.15
C ILE A 215 3.67 11.91 -14.87
N LEU A 216 4.23 10.70 -14.84
CA LEU A 216 5.50 10.39 -15.48
C LEU A 216 5.30 10.12 -16.96
N ALA A 217 5.72 11.07 -17.81
CA ALA A 217 6.00 10.76 -19.21
C ALA A 217 7.20 9.79 -19.29
N PRO A 218 7.25 8.89 -20.28
CA PRO A 218 8.42 8.03 -20.51
C PRO A 218 9.70 8.87 -20.61
N LEU A 219 10.82 8.36 -20.09
CA LEU A 219 12.08 9.09 -20.15
C LEU A 219 12.49 9.30 -21.62
N PRO A 220 12.66 10.55 -22.08
CA PRO A 220 13.07 10.82 -23.45
C PRO A 220 14.52 10.38 -23.65
N GLY A 221 14.80 9.61 -24.71
CA GLY A 221 16.16 9.19 -25.04
C GLY A 221 16.24 7.98 -25.98
N LYS A 222 17.45 7.48 -26.22
CA LYS A 222 17.75 6.22 -26.91
C LYS A 222 18.76 5.42 -26.09
N GLY A 223 18.57 4.10 -25.95
CA GLY A 223 19.47 3.20 -25.23
C GLY A 223 18.94 2.75 -23.85
N ILE A 224 19.82 2.12 -23.05
CA ILE A 224 19.47 1.43 -21.78
C ILE A 224 18.92 2.38 -20.70
N LEU A 225 19.17 3.69 -20.82
CA LEU A 225 18.67 4.75 -19.92
C LEU A 225 17.38 5.44 -20.41
N SER A 226 16.79 4.93 -21.49
CA SER A 226 15.54 5.44 -22.06
C SER A 226 14.45 4.36 -22.05
N GLY A 227 13.20 4.73 -21.79
CA GLY A 227 12.08 3.79 -21.72
C GLY A 227 11.18 3.99 -20.50
N SER A 228 10.31 3.00 -20.26
CA SER A 228 9.44 2.95 -19.08
C SER A 228 10.27 2.72 -17.82
N ILE A 229 9.98 3.46 -16.76
CA ILE A 229 10.67 3.33 -15.48
C ILE A 229 10.18 2.02 -14.83
N LEU A 230 11.08 1.09 -14.50
CA LEU A 230 10.67 -0.20 -13.93
C LEU A 230 10.10 -0.09 -12.50
N SER A 231 10.48 0.97 -11.77
CA SER A 231 10.04 1.23 -10.39
C SER A 231 9.42 2.62 -10.28
N HIS A 232 8.32 2.84 -11.00
CA HIS A 232 7.58 4.12 -10.95
C HIS A 232 7.23 4.51 -9.51
N ASP A 233 6.81 3.59 -8.65
CA ASP A 233 6.42 3.87 -7.25
C ASP A 233 7.50 4.59 -6.44
N PHE A 234 8.76 4.18 -6.58
CA PHE A 234 9.89 4.84 -5.92
C PHE A 234 10.10 6.26 -6.47
N VAL A 235 9.98 6.42 -7.79
CA VAL A 235 10.10 7.73 -8.44
C VAL A 235 8.94 8.64 -8.07
N GLU A 236 7.72 8.12 -7.99
CA GLU A 236 6.51 8.85 -7.59
C GLU A 236 6.62 9.30 -6.13
N ALA A 237 7.08 8.44 -5.22
CA ALA A 237 7.36 8.82 -3.85
C ALA A 237 8.42 9.95 -3.75
N ALA A 238 9.48 9.86 -4.56
CA ALA A 238 10.50 10.92 -4.64
C ALA A 238 9.94 12.24 -5.22
N LEU A 239 9.08 12.17 -6.23
CA LEU A 239 8.43 13.35 -6.82
C LEU A 239 7.44 14.01 -5.85
N MET A 240 6.67 13.22 -5.12
CA MET A 240 5.82 13.70 -4.03
C MET A 240 6.64 14.44 -2.98
N ARG A 241 7.77 13.86 -2.56
CA ARG A 241 8.70 14.47 -1.62
C ARG A 241 9.24 15.80 -2.12
N ARG A 242 9.71 15.83 -3.38
CA ARG A 242 10.20 17.06 -4.03
C ARG A 242 9.13 18.15 -4.07
N ALA A 243 7.86 17.76 -4.22
CA ALA A 243 6.71 18.66 -4.18
C ALA A 243 6.27 19.09 -2.78
N GLY A 244 7.01 18.68 -1.73
CA GLY A 244 6.75 19.06 -0.34
C GLY A 244 5.82 18.12 0.42
N TRP A 245 5.50 16.96 -0.13
CA TRP A 245 4.65 15.93 0.49
C TRP A 245 5.52 14.82 1.07
N GLY A 246 5.58 14.73 2.41
CA GLY A 246 6.33 13.69 3.12
C GLY A 246 5.46 12.55 3.61
#